data_AF-A0A2N2X436-F1
#
_entry.id   AF-A0A2N2X436-F1
#
_cell.length_a   1.000
_cell.length_b   1.000
_cell.length_c   1.000
_cell.angle_alpha   90.00
_cell.angle_beta   90.00
_cell.angle_gamma   90.00
#
_symmetry.space_group_name_H-M   'P 1'
#
loop_
_entity.id
_entity.type
_entity.pdbx_description
1 polymer ?
#
loop_
_entity_poly.entity_id
_entity_poly.type
_entity_poly.pdbx_seq_one_letter_code
_entity_poly.pdbx_strand_id
1 'polypeptide(L)' 'MKNSLFALLLLISVTAIAQNDGWNISTTNNKNYTGIVVANGRIGLLPSEKPFQVEQIILNNVFDKESPLGVSKILL' A
#
# COMPACT_ATOMS: atom_id res chain seq x y z
N MET A 1 -33.67 -6.37 -34.51
CA MET A 1 -33.18 -7.60 -33.85
C MET A 1 -31.67 -7.74 -33.89
N LYS A 2 -31.00 -7.67 -35.06
CA LYS A 2 -29.53 -7.80 -35.16
C LYS A 2 -28.75 -6.70 -34.42
N ASN A 3 -29.17 -5.43 -34.53
CA ASN A 3 -28.49 -4.31 -33.86
C ASN A 3 -28.65 -4.36 -32.33
N SER A 4 -29.80 -4.83 -31.85
CA SER A 4 -30.06 -5.05 -30.42
C SER A 4 -29.22 -6.20 -29.86
N LEU A 5 -29.03 -7.27 -30.64
CA LEU A 5 -28.14 -8.38 -30.29
C LEU A 5 -26.68 -7.95 -30.23
N PHE A 6 -26.25 -7.10 -31.16
CA PHE A 6 -24.90 -6.54 -31.18
C PHE A 6 -24.64 -5.64 -29.96
N ALA A 7 -25.61 -4.79 -29.61
CA ALA A 7 -25.54 -3.97 -28.40
C ALA A 7 -25.47 -4.83 -27.12
N LEU A 8 -26.23 -5.92 -27.06
CA LEU A 8 -26.19 -6.86 -25.94
C LEU A 8 -24.83 -7.55 -25.82
N LEU A 9 -24.23 -7.97 -26.95
CA LEU A 9 -22.89 -8.55 -26.98
C LEU A 9 -21.81 -7.57 -26.48
N LEU A 10 -21.95 -6.29 -26.84
CA LEU A 10 -21.08 -5.21 -26.41
C LEU A 10 -21.18 -4.91 -24.91
N LEU A 11 -22.38 -5.02 -24.32
CA LEU A 11 -22.54 -4.89 -22.88
C LEU A 11 -21.86 -6.04 -22.13
N ILE A 12 -22.00 -7.27 -22.63
CA ILE A 12 -21.41 -8.46 -22.01
C ILE A 12 -19.87 -8.37 -22.03
N SER A 13 -19.27 -7.88 -23.12
CA SER A 13 -17.80 -7.74 -23.21
C SER A 13 -17.23 -6.70 -22.24
N VAL A 14 -17.93 -5.59 -22.00
CA VAL A 14 -17.50 -4.56 -21.02
C VAL A 14 -17.46 -5.13 -19.60
N THR A 15 -18.46 -5.92 -19.21
CA THR A 15 -18.49 -6.54 -17.87
C THR A 15 -17.43 -7.61 -17.64
N ALA A 16 -16.91 -8.23 -18.70
CA ALA A 16 -15.86 -9.25 -18.60
C ALA A 16 -14.47 -8.65 -18.30
N ILE A 17 -14.23 -7.39 -18.68
CA ILE A 17 -12.92 -6.71 -18.53
C ILE A 17 -12.82 -5.96 -17.19
N ALA A 18 -13.94 -5.65 -16.53
CA ALA A 18 -13.99 -4.79 -15.34
C ALA A 18 -13.80 -5.51 -13.98
N GLN A 19 -13.48 -6.82 -13.96
CA GLN A 19 -13.76 -7.64 -12.76
C GLN A 19 -12.67 -7.65 -11.67
N ASN A 20 -11.45 -7.19 -11.94
CA ASN A 20 -10.38 -7.25 -10.94
C ASN A 20 -9.85 -5.87 -10.57
N ASP A 21 -10.13 -5.47 -9.33
CA ASP A 21 -9.49 -4.34 -8.66
C ASP A 21 -8.02 -4.71 -8.36
N GLY A 22 -7.15 -4.44 -9.34
CA GLY A 22 -5.71 -4.64 -9.21
C GLY A 22 -4.98 -3.50 -8.50
N TRP A 23 -5.70 -2.45 -8.09
CA TRP A 23 -5.11 -1.25 -7.50
C TRP A 23 -5.16 -1.25 -5.98
N ASN A 24 -6.08 -2.01 -5.39
CA ASN A 24 -6.24 -2.08 -3.95
C ASN A 24 -5.66 -3.38 -3.39
N ILE A 25 -4.88 -3.26 -2.32
CA ILE A 25 -4.36 -4.38 -1.55
C ILE A 25 -5.17 -4.44 -0.25
N SER A 26 -5.74 -5.60 0.07
CA SER A 26 -6.50 -5.81 1.31
C SER A 26 -6.18 -7.16 1.94
N THR A 27 -6.35 -7.25 3.25
CA THR A 27 -6.24 -8.49 4.03
C THR A 27 -7.20 -8.44 5.20
N THR A 28 -7.68 -9.60 5.64
CA THR A 28 -8.47 -9.76 6.88
C THR A 28 -7.66 -10.37 8.02
N ASN A 29 -6.44 -10.83 7.75
CA ASN A 29 -5.54 -11.42 8.72
C ASN A 29 -4.40 -10.45 9.05
N ASN A 30 -4.26 -10.11 10.33
CA ASN A 30 -3.26 -9.19 10.86
C ASN A 30 -2.18 -9.88 11.72
N LYS A 31 -2.05 -11.21 11.69
CA LYS A 31 -1.01 -11.94 12.43
C LYS A 31 0.36 -11.75 11.75
N ASN A 32 1.37 -11.28 12.49
CA ASN A 32 2.69 -10.93 11.95
C ASN A 32 2.59 -9.92 10.79
N TYR A 33 1.67 -8.96 10.92
CA TYR A 33 1.30 -8.05 9.86
C TYR A 33 2.01 -6.71 10.01
N THR A 34 3.07 -6.53 9.22
CA THR A 34 3.82 -5.28 9.11
C THR A 34 3.02 -4.15 8.42
N GLY A 35 1.82 -4.45 7.94
CA GLY A 35 0.93 -3.54 7.24
C GLY A 35 1.42 -3.05 5.89
N ILE A 36 0.67 -2.11 5.30
CA ILE A 36 1.03 -1.43 4.06
C ILE A 36 1.77 -0.15 4.44
N VAL A 37 3.09 -0.12 4.18
CA VAL A 37 3.91 1.07 4.42
C VAL A 37 3.52 2.16 3.42
N VAL A 38 3.33 3.38 3.92
CA VAL A 38 3.05 4.56 3.10
C VAL A 38 4.17 5.57 3.24
N ALA A 39 4.61 6.16 2.12
CA ALA A 39 5.68 7.15 2.11
C ALA A 39 5.53 8.14 0.95
N ASN A 40 6.13 9.33 1.10
CA ASN A 40 6.12 10.37 0.07
C ASN A 40 7.53 10.89 -0.30
N GLY A 41 8.57 10.15 0.05
CA GLY A 41 9.98 10.54 -0.15
C GLY A 41 10.56 11.47 0.92
N ARG A 42 9.74 12.04 1.80
CA ARG A 42 10.18 12.82 2.98
C ARG A 42 9.87 12.12 4.30
N ILE A 43 8.67 11.56 4.41
CA ILE A 43 8.19 10.80 5.57
C ILE A 43 7.71 9.43 5.11
N GLY A 44 8.00 8.41 5.91
CA GLY A 44 7.47 7.05 5.79
C GLY A 44 6.79 6.65 7.10
N LEU A 45 5.66 5.96 7.00
CA LEU A 45 4.89 5.47 8.14
C LEU A 45 4.78 3.95 8.06
N LEU A 46 5.31 3.28 9.07
CA LEU A 46 5.14 1.85 9.29
C LEU A 46 3.90 1.64 10.17
N PRO A 47 2.79 1.12 9.65
CA PRO A 47 1.63 0.80 10.48
C PRO A 47 1.95 -0.33 11.47
N SER A 48 1.25 -0.32 12.61
CA SER A 48 1.28 -1.42 13.57
C SER A 48 0.23 -2.49 13.22
N GLU A 49 0.32 -3.66 13.85
CA GLU A 49 -0.71 -4.71 13.78
C GLU A 49 -2.05 -4.26 14.39
N LYS A 50 -2.00 -3.25 15.28
CA LYS A 50 -3.16 -2.66 15.94
C LYS A 50 -3.77 -1.56 15.07
N PRO A 51 -5.11 -1.56 14.86
CA PRO A 51 -5.78 -0.51 14.11
C PRO A 51 -5.49 0.89 14.66
N PHE A 52 -5.31 1.86 13.76
CA PHE A 52 -5.06 3.28 14.07
C PHE A 52 -3.77 3.55 14.86
N GLN A 53 -2.81 2.62 14.83
CA GLN A 53 -1.50 2.79 15.46
C GLN A 53 -0.39 2.76 14.41
N VAL A 54 0.61 3.63 14.61
CA VAL A 54 1.86 3.64 13.84
C VAL A 54 2.94 3.03 14.72
N GLU A 55 3.66 2.06 14.18
CA GLU A 55 4.78 1.42 14.87
C GLU A 55 6.03 2.30 14.79
N GLN A 56 6.34 2.80 13.58
CA GLN A 56 7.52 3.64 13.35
C GLN A 56 7.23 4.76 12.34
N ILE A 57 7.86 5.91 12.58
CA ILE A 57 7.87 7.06 11.68
C ILE A 57 9.31 7.30 11.24
N ILE A 58 9.56 7.20 9.94
CA ILE A 58 10.89 7.38 9.37
C ILE A 58 10.91 8.72 8.63
N LEU A 59 11.86 9.57 8.99
CA LEU A 59 12.08 10.86 8.34
C LEU A 59 13.34 10.79 7.48
N ASN A 60 13.22 11.22 6.23
CA ASN A 60 14.35 11.23 5.31
C ASN A 60 15.44 12.20 5.80
N ASN A 61 16.69 11.77 5.72
CA ASN A 61 17.87 12.50 6.18
C ASN A 61 17.92 12.81 7.69
N VAL A 62 17.11 12.15 8.51
CA VAL A 62 17.17 12.24 9.97
C VAL A 62 17.75 10.95 10.53
N PHE A 63 18.86 11.07 11.24
CA PHE A 63 19.62 9.93 11.75
C PHE A 63 20.05 10.17 13.19
N ASP A 64 20.14 9.09 13.96
CA ASP A 64 20.75 9.12 15.28
C ASP A 64 22.26 9.20 15.18
N LYS A 65 22.85 10.03 16.03
CA LYS A 65 24.30 10.20 16.10
C LYS A 65 24.93 8.96 16.73
N GLU A 66 25.81 8.31 15.99
CA GLU A 66 26.59 7.19 16.49
C GLU A 66 27.83 7.62 17.29
N SER A 67 28.49 6.62 17.91
CA SER A 67 29.79 6.78 18.55
C SER A 67 30.86 7.29 17.56
N PRO A 68 31.97 7.90 18.05
CA PRO A 68 33.10 8.25 17.19
C PRO A 68 33.56 7.05 16.35
N LEU A 69 33.76 7.25 15.04
CA LEU A 69 34.05 6.23 14.02
C LEU A 69 32.89 5.28 13.68
N GLY A 70 31.70 5.46 14.28
CA GLY A 70 30.48 4.73 13.92
C GLY A 70 29.75 5.37 12.73
N VAL A 71 28.81 4.60 12.15
CA VAL A 71 27.96 5.04 11.03
C VAL A 71 26.55 5.30 11.56
N SER A 72 26.13 6.57 11.60
CA SER A 72 24.79 6.99 12.03
C SER A 72 23.68 6.20 11.33
N LYS A 73 22.65 5.83 12.09
CA LYS A 73 21.54 4.98 11.64
C LYS A 73 20.24 5.75 11.66
N ILE A 74 19.24 5.23 10.94
CA ILE A 74 17.87 5.76 11.02
C ILE A 74 17.42 5.64 12.48
N LEU A 75 16.84 6.71 13.01
CA LEU A 75 16.18 6.71 14.31
C LEU A 75 15.01 5.71 14.26
N LEU A 76 15.11 4.61 15.03
CA LEU A 76 14.13 3.52 15.08
C LEU A 76 13.17 3.68 16.27
#